data_AF-A0A357B345-F1
#
_entry.id   AF-A0A357B345-F1
#
_cell.length_a   1.000
_cell.length_b   1.000
_cell.length_c   1.000
_cell.angle_alpha   90.00
_cell.angle_beta   90.00
_cell.angle_gamma   90.00
#
_symmetry.space_group_name_H-M   'P 1'
#
loop_
_entity.id
_entity.type
_entity.pdbx_description
1 polymer ?
#
loop_
_entity_poly.entity_id
_entity_poly.type
_entity_poly.pdbx_seq_one_letter_code
_entity_poly.pdbx_strand_id
1 'polypeptide(L)' 'MMRNSYQVGIAGMKIARSPDQLCAIGLGSCVGVALYDPAARIGGL' A
#
# COMPACT_ATOMS: atom_id res chain seq x y z
N MET A 1 16.26 -9.48 -7.64
CA MET A 1 14.97 -8.78 -7.88
C MET A 1 14.75 -7.84 -6.71
N MET A 2 14.83 -6.52 -6.94
CA MET A 2 14.64 -5.52 -5.86
C MET A 2 13.14 -5.30 -5.67
N ARG A 3 12.68 -5.34 -4.41
CA ARG A 3 11.30 -4.99 -4.01
C ARG A 3 11.32 -3.53 -3.56
N ASN A 4 10.49 -2.68 -4.16
CA ASN A 4 10.32 -1.31 -3.67
C ASN A 4 9.22 -1.26 -2.62
N SER A 5 9.46 -0.54 -1.53
CA SER A 5 8.48 -0.27 -0.49
C SER A 5 8.12 1.21 -0.51
N TYR A 6 6.86 1.53 -0.75
CA TYR A 6 6.35 2.89 -0.80
C TYR A 6 5.62 3.24 0.49
N GLN A 7 6.00 4.35 1.11
CA GLN A 7 5.32 4.85 2.29
C GLN A 7 4.06 5.62 1.92
N VAL A 8 2.92 5.24 2.48
CA VAL A 8 1.64 5.94 2.37
C VAL A 8 1.51 6.87 3.58
N GLY A 9 1.32 8.17 3.30
CA GLY A 9 1.10 9.18 4.34
C GLY A 9 -0.35 9.20 4.84
N ILE A 10 -0.60 9.97 5.89
CA ILE A 10 -1.95 10.22 6.42
C ILE A 10 -2.77 10.96 5.38
N ALA A 11 -4.06 10.59 5.23
CA ALA A 11 -4.94 11.08 4.18
C ALA A 11 -4.38 10.87 2.75
N GLY A 12 -3.44 9.94 2.60
CA GLY A 12 -2.85 9.55 1.33
C GLY A 12 -3.37 8.21 0.84
N MET A 13 -3.19 7.98 -0.45
CA MET A 13 -3.42 6.69 -1.11
C MET A 13 -2.28 6.45 -2.09
N LYS A 14 -1.78 5.21 -2.14
CA LYS A 14 -0.88 4.76 -3.20
C LYS A 14 -1.37 3.46 -3.79
N ILE A 15 -0.95 3.22 -5.04
CA ILE A 15 -1.21 1.98 -5.77
C ILE A 15 0.12 1.39 -6.17
N ALA A 16 0.29 0.09 -5.99
CA ALA A 16 1.47 -0.67 -6.40
C ALA A 16 1.07 -1.98 -7.07
N ARG A 17 2.00 -2.55 -7.84
CA ARG A 17 1.87 -3.89 -8.42
C ARG A 17 2.86 -4.84 -7.78
N SER A 18 2.50 -6.10 -7.68
CA SER A 18 3.43 -7.14 -7.22
C SER A 18 4.72 -7.11 -8.08
N PRO A 19 5.92 -7.10 -7.47
CA PRO A 19 6.23 -7.44 -6.07
C PRO A 19 6.42 -6.25 -5.12
N ASP A 20 6.04 -5.04 -5.52
CA ASP A 20 6.20 -3.83 -4.69
C ASP A 20 5.24 -3.83 -3.49
N GLN A 21 5.65 -3.11 -2.44
CA GLN A 21 4.93 -3.04 -1.17
C GLN A 21 4.45 -1.63 -0.87
N LEU A 22 3.28 -1.53 -0.25
CA LEU A 22 2.76 -0.28 0.32
C LEU A 22 2.79 -0.39 1.85
N CYS A 23 3.21 0.66 2.54
CA CYS A 23 3.31 0.68 4.00
C CYS A 23 2.82 2.02 4.57
N ALA A 24 1.88 1.99 5.51
CA ALA A 24 1.51 3.15 6.32
C ALA A 24 2.11 2.99 7.72
N ILE A 25 2.76 4.04 8.24
CA ILE A 25 3.41 4.03 9.55
C ILE A 25 2.70 5.02 10.48
N GLY A 26 2.45 4.62 11.73
CA GLY A 26 1.97 5.55 12.77
C GLY A 26 0.49 5.92 12.67
N LEU A 27 -0.38 4.99 12.26
CA LEU A 27 -1.83 5.25 12.11
C LEU A 27 -2.50 5.74 13.40
N GLY A 28 -2.12 5.26 14.59
CA GLY A 28 -2.73 5.69 15.85
C GLY A 28 -4.24 5.42 15.86
N SER A 29 -5.06 6.47 15.97
CA SER A 29 -6.53 6.40 15.88
C SER A 29 -7.08 6.38 14.44
N CYS A 30 -6.22 6.58 13.43
CA CYS A 30 -6.63 6.56 12.03
C CYS A 30 -6.87 5.12 11.55
N VAL A 31 -7.59 5.00 10.43
CA VAL A 31 -7.86 3.71 9.76
C VAL A 31 -7.14 3.69 8.41
N GLY A 32 -6.33 2.65 8.19
CA GLY A 32 -5.78 2.34 6.87
C GLY A 32 -6.66 1.30 6.17
N VAL A 33 -6.94 1.48 4.88
CA VAL A 33 -7.77 0.56 4.10
C VAL A 33 -6.93 -0.02 2.97
N ALA A 34 -6.68 -1.33 3.03
CA ALA A 34 -5.96 -2.05 2.00
C ALA A 34 -6.94 -2.77 1.07
N LEU A 35 -6.71 -2.69 -0.24
CA LEU A 35 -7.44 -3.45 -1.25
C LEU A 35 -6.45 -4.13 -2.18
N TYR A 36 -6.72 -5.39 -2.55
CA TYR A 36 -5.86 -6.14 -3.45
C TYR A 36 -6.69 -6.92 -4.47
N ASP A 37 -6.37 -6.74 -5.75
CA ASP A 37 -6.91 -7.52 -6.85
C ASP A 37 -5.90 -8.63 -7.23
N PRO A 38 -6.22 -9.92 -7.01
CA PRO A 38 -5.32 -11.02 -7.33
C PRO A 38 -5.22 -11.31 -8.84
N ALA A 39 -6.22 -10.97 -9.63
CA ALA A 39 -6.21 -11.17 -11.08
C ALA A 39 -5.30 -10.16 -11.76
N ALA A 40 -5.43 -8.88 -11.40
CA ALA A 40 -4.58 -7.81 -11.92
C ALA A 40 -3.23 -7.66 -11.17
N ARG A 41 -3.10 -8.27 -9.98
CA ARG A 41 -1.94 -8.15 -9.07
C ARG A 41 -1.65 -6.70 -8.67
N ILE A 42 -2.69 -5.94 -8.44
CA ILE A 42 -2.64 -4.52 -8.05
C ILE A 42 -3.13 -4.40 -6.60
N GLY A 43 -2.38 -3.67 -5.78
CA GLY A 43 -2.76 -3.33 -4.42
C GLY A 43 -2.87 -1.82 -4.22
N GLY A 44 -3.83 -1.40 -3.42
CA GLY A 44 -3.97 -0.04 -2.92
C GLY A 44 -3.93 -0.03 -1.39
N LEU A 45 -3.31 1.01 -0.83
CA LEU A 45 -3.26 1.29 0.61
C LEU A 45 -3.37 2.81 0.83
#